data_AF-A0AA51ED48-F1
#
_entry.id   AF-A0AA51ED48-F1
#
_cell.length_a   1.000
_cell.length_b   1.000
_cell.length_c   1.000
_cell.angle_alpha   90.00
_cell.angle_beta   90.00
_cell.angle_gamma   90.00
#
_symmetry.space_group_name_H-M   'P 1'
#
loop_
_entity.id
_entity.type
_entity.pdbx_description
1 polymer ?
#
loop_
_entity_poly.entity_id
_entity_poly.type
_entity_poly.pdbx_seq_one_letter_code
_entity_poly.pdbx_strand_id
1 'polypeptide(L)'
;IVFSGVYVIIVYFMTSQPMEVDRIFMFAAVNILTALVAQSLGLLIGAAMKIETGVYLGPVTTIPVVLFSGFFINFDAVPEYLSWLTYISYIRYGFEGAMLSVYGYDREKLKCSVDYCHYRKPSQFLKYMSMNDANFWIDIGALTVFFIGIRIISYLVLRFKLKMM
;
A
#
# COMPACT_ATOMS: atom_id res chain seq x y z
N ILE A 1 6.81 6.04 11.92
CA ILE A 1 6.51 7.40 11.43
C ILE A 1 7.79 8.12 11.00
N VAL A 2 8.76 8.40 11.87
CA VAL A 2 10.01 9.12 11.50
C VAL A 2 10.73 8.47 10.31
N PHE A 3 11.09 7.18 10.41
CA PHE A 3 11.78 6.46 9.33
C PHE A 3 11.01 6.47 8.01
N SER A 4 9.72 6.14 8.05
CA SER A 4 8.84 6.16 6.89
C SER A 4 8.67 7.56 6.29
N GLY A 5 8.64 8.62 7.12
CA GLY A 5 8.57 10.01 6.65
C GLY A 5 9.85 10.45 5.95
N VAL A 6 11.02 10.14 6.54
CA VAL A 6 12.32 10.41 5.89
C VAL A 6 12.43 9.68 4.55
N TYR A 7 12.03 8.40 4.51
CA TYR A 7 12.02 7.61 3.27
C TYR A 7 11.13 8.24 2.19
N VAL A 8 9.89 8.62 2.54
CA VAL A 8 8.94 9.26 1.62
C VAL A 8 9.53 10.54 1.05
N ILE A 9 10.11 11.40 1.89
CA ILE A 9 10.72 12.66 1.46
C ILE A 9 11.81 12.38 0.42
N ILE A 10 12.75 11.51 0.74
CA ILE A 10 13.87 11.17 -0.16
C ILE A 10 13.35 10.65 -1.50
N VAL A 11 12.43 9.67 -1.49
CA VAL A 11 11.88 9.07 -2.71
C VAL A 11 11.13 10.08 -3.56
N TYR A 12 10.32 10.94 -2.94
CA TYR A 12 9.54 11.95 -3.67
C TYR A 12 10.44 12.94 -4.41
N PHE A 13 11.52 13.38 -3.76
CA PHE A 13 12.52 14.25 -4.38
C PHE A 13 13.34 13.53 -5.45
N MET A 14 13.85 12.32 -5.17
CA MET A 14 14.68 11.56 -6.12
C MET A 14 13.93 11.19 -7.40
N THR A 15 12.62 10.95 -7.30
CA THR A 15 11.78 10.61 -8.47
C THR A 15 11.20 11.83 -9.18
N SER A 16 11.58 13.05 -8.75
CA SER A 16 11.16 14.32 -9.38
C SER A 16 9.63 14.45 -9.52
N GLN A 17 8.88 14.05 -8.50
CA GLN A 17 7.42 14.19 -8.50
C GLN A 17 6.99 15.66 -8.34
N PRO A 18 5.75 16.03 -8.73
CA PRO A 18 5.29 17.42 -8.71
C PRO A 18 5.32 18.00 -7.29
N MET A 19 5.87 19.20 -7.12
CA MET A 19 5.96 19.88 -5.82
C MET A 19 4.64 20.56 -5.43
N GLU A 20 3.54 19.83 -5.57
CA GLU A 20 2.20 20.25 -5.14
C GLU A 20 1.97 19.73 -3.72
N VAL A 21 1.62 20.65 -2.82
CA VAL A 21 1.46 20.37 -1.39
C VAL A 21 0.46 19.24 -1.16
N ASP A 22 -0.69 19.28 -1.85
CA ASP A 22 -1.75 18.27 -1.72
C ASP A 22 -1.24 16.87 -2.09
N ARG A 23 -0.53 16.74 -3.22
CA ARG A 23 0.02 15.44 -3.68
C ARG A 23 1.07 14.90 -2.73
N ILE A 24 1.94 15.75 -2.21
CA ILE A 24 2.95 15.36 -1.23
C ILE A 24 2.28 14.82 0.02
N PHE A 25 1.26 15.52 0.55
CA PHE A 25 0.55 15.07 1.74
C PHE A 25 -0.23 13.77 1.50
N MET A 26 -0.89 13.63 0.36
CA MET A 26 -1.59 12.40 -0.01
C MET A 26 -0.64 11.22 -0.13
N PHE A 27 0.48 11.40 -0.84
CA PHE A 27 1.52 10.38 -0.99
C PHE A 27 2.15 10.03 0.36
N ALA A 28 2.43 11.00 1.21
CA ALA A 28 2.97 10.76 2.54
C ALA A 28 1.98 10.02 3.45
N ALA A 29 0.72 10.44 3.45
CA ALA A 29 -0.33 9.85 4.28
C ALA A 29 -0.52 8.37 3.96
N VAL A 30 -0.71 8.02 2.68
CA VAL A 30 -0.93 6.63 2.26
C VAL A 30 0.27 5.73 2.57
N ASN A 31 1.50 6.21 2.31
CA ASN A 31 2.72 5.43 2.55
C ASN A 31 3.01 5.25 4.05
N ILE A 32 2.83 6.30 4.86
CA ILE A 32 3.01 6.21 6.32
C ILE A 32 1.96 5.26 6.90
N LEU A 33 0.71 5.35 6.46
CA LEU A 33 -0.36 4.48 6.95
C LEU A 33 -0.12 3.02 6.55
N THR A 34 0.31 2.77 5.31
CA THR A 34 0.71 1.43 4.84
C THR A 34 1.85 0.86 5.70
N ALA A 35 2.86 1.68 6.02
CA ALA A 35 3.96 1.27 6.90
C ALA A 35 3.47 0.95 8.33
N LEU A 36 2.51 1.71 8.86
CA LEU A 36 1.90 1.44 10.17
C LEU A 36 1.11 0.12 10.19
N VAL A 37 0.40 -0.20 9.11
CA VAL A 37 -0.29 -1.50 8.96
C VAL A 37 0.72 -2.65 8.93
N ALA A 38 1.76 -2.54 8.09
CA ALA A 38 2.83 -3.55 8.01
C ALA A 38 3.54 -3.77 9.35
N GLN A 39 3.85 -2.68 10.08
CA GLN A 39 4.41 -2.76 11.43
C GLN A 39 3.47 -3.50 12.39
N SER A 40 2.17 -3.22 12.32
CA SER A 40 1.17 -3.86 13.18
C SER A 40 1.07 -5.36 12.93
N LEU A 41 1.20 -5.78 11.66
CA LEU A 41 1.27 -7.20 11.30
C LEU A 41 2.54 -7.86 11.86
N GLY A 42 3.69 -7.17 11.77
CA GLY A 42 4.94 -7.65 12.37
C GLY A 42 4.83 -7.82 13.89
N LEU A 43 4.17 -6.89 14.59
CA LEU A 43 3.89 -7.00 16.02
C LEU A 43 2.95 -8.16 16.35
N LEU A 44 1.92 -8.39 15.53
CA LEU A 44 1.03 -9.55 15.67
C LEU A 44 1.80 -10.87 15.55
N ILE A 45 2.62 -11.03 14.52
CA ILE A 45 3.43 -12.23 14.30
C ILE A 45 4.41 -12.43 15.46
N GLY A 46 5.10 -11.36 15.89
CA GLY A 46 6.04 -11.41 17.01
C GLY A 46 5.38 -11.74 18.35
N ALA A 47 4.16 -11.25 18.60
CA ALA A 47 3.40 -11.60 19.80
C ALA A 47 2.92 -13.06 19.75
N ALA A 48 2.45 -13.54 18.59
CA ALA A 48 1.84 -14.85 18.45
C ALA A 48 2.88 -16.00 18.44
N MET A 49 4.06 -15.78 17.87
CA MET A 49 4.99 -16.86 17.51
C MET A 49 6.29 -16.85 18.34
N LYS A 50 7.08 -17.92 18.21
CA LYS A 50 8.50 -17.93 18.61
C LYS A 50 9.34 -17.23 17.54
N ILE A 51 10.52 -16.74 17.91
CA ILE A 51 11.40 -15.97 17.02
C ILE A 51 11.74 -16.75 15.74
N GLU A 52 12.14 -18.02 15.88
CA GLU A 52 12.51 -18.87 14.74
C GLU A 52 11.39 -18.96 13.70
N THR A 53 10.15 -19.27 14.12
CA THR A 53 8.99 -19.37 13.23
C THR A 53 8.53 -18.00 12.70
N GLY A 54 8.61 -16.96 13.54
CA GLY A 54 8.18 -15.61 13.19
C GLY A 54 9.00 -15.01 12.04
N VAL A 55 10.30 -15.30 11.97
CA VAL A 55 11.18 -14.82 10.89
C VAL A 55 10.77 -15.39 9.53
N TYR A 56 10.34 -16.66 9.47
CA TYR A 56 9.85 -17.27 8.23
C TYR A 56 8.46 -16.78 7.81
N LEU A 57 7.59 -16.49 8.79
CA LEU A 57 6.22 -16.02 8.53
C LEU A 57 6.16 -14.63 7.89
N GLY A 58 7.13 -13.76 8.17
CA GLY A 58 7.17 -12.42 7.59
C GLY A 58 7.14 -12.43 6.05
N PRO A 59 8.13 -13.05 5.38
CA PRO A 59 8.13 -13.17 3.92
C PRO A 59 6.95 -13.98 3.37
N VAL A 60 6.59 -15.09 4.03
CA VAL A 60 5.49 -15.97 3.58
C VAL A 60 4.15 -15.24 3.55
N THR A 61 3.91 -14.33 4.50
CA THR A 61 2.69 -13.50 4.51
C THR A 61 2.80 -12.30 3.57
N THR A 62 3.98 -11.70 3.44
CA THR A 62 4.16 -10.48 2.63
C THR A 62 4.10 -10.75 1.13
N ILE A 63 4.66 -11.88 0.65
CA ILE A 63 4.73 -12.20 -0.78
C ILE A 63 3.33 -12.24 -1.42
N PRO A 64 2.34 -13.01 -0.91
CA PRO A 64 0.99 -13.01 -1.48
C PRO A 64 0.33 -11.64 -1.45
N VAL A 65 0.48 -10.90 -0.33
CA VAL A 65 -0.09 -9.55 -0.19
C VAL A 65 0.45 -8.61 -1.27
N VAL A 66 1.75 -8.68 -1.57
CA VAL A 66 2.38 -7.90 -2.65
C VAL A 66 1.94 -8.38 -4.03
N LEU A 67 1.84 -9.69 -4.28
CA LEU A 67 1.41 -10.22 -5.58
C LEU A 67 0.02 -9.73 -5.98
N PHE A 68 -0.92 -9.69 -5.03
CA PHE A 68 -2.30 -9.24 -5.25
C PHE A 68 -2.49 -7.72 -5.02
N SER A 69 -1.42 -6.93 -4.99
CA SER A 69 -1.49 -5.48 -4.79
C SER A 69 -1.93 -4.67 -6.02
N GLY A 70 -2.01 -5.28 -7.20
CA GLY A 70 -2.24 -4.58 -8.47
C GLY A 70 -0.96 -4.21 -9.22
N PHE A 71 0.22 -4.31 -8.59
CA PHE A 71 1.50 -4.03 -9.26
C PHE A 71 2.00 -5.21 -10.12
N PHE A 72 2.00 -6.44 -9.57
CA PHE A 72 2.48 -7.64 -10.27
C PHE A 72 1.42 -8.29 -11.15
N ILE A 73 0.17 -8.26 -10.69
CA ILE A 73 -0.99 -8.82 -11.38
C ILE A 73 -2.05 -7.72 -11.39
N ASN A 74 -2.44 -7.27 -12.59
CA ASN A 74 -3.56 -6.34 -12.76
C ASN A 74 -4.86 -6.98 -12.28
N PHE A 75 -5.76 -6.19 -11.69
CA PHE A 75 -7.01 -6.70 -11.11
C PHE A 75 -7.88 -7.44 -12.14
N ASP A 76 -7.90 -6.97 -13.39
CA ASP A 76 -8.66 -7.58 -14.49
C ASP A 76 -8.12 -8.97 -14.90
N ALA A 77 -6.86 -9.28 -14.57
CA ALA A 77 -6.24 -10.56 -14.87
C ALA A 77 -6.40 -11.58 -13.72
N VAL A 78 -6.92 -11.17 -12.56
CA VAL A 78 -7.13 -12.06 -11.41
C VAL A 78 -8.39 -12.89 -11.64
N PRO A 79 -8.31 -14.24 -11.62
CA PRO A 79 -9.49 -15.08 -11.73
C PRO A 79 -10.51 -14.79 -10.62
N GLU A 80 -11.81 -14.88 -10.92
CA GLU A 80 -12.89 -14.53 -9.98
C GLU A 80 -12.79 -15.26 -8.64
N TYR A 81 -12.36 -16.54 -8.65
CA TYR A 81 -12.20 -17.35 -7.44
C TYR A 81 -11.04 -16.90 -6.53
N LEU A 82 -10.09 -16.10 -7.03
CA LEU A 82 -8.99 -15.50 -6.26
C LEU A 82 -9.18 -14.00 -5.98
N SER A 83 -10.22 -13.38 -6.53
CA SER A 83 -10.45 -11.94 -6.42
C SER A 83 -10.50 -11.44 -4.97
N TRP A 84 -11.06 -12.24 -4.05
CA TRP A 84 -11.14 -11.93 -2.61
C TRP A 84 -9.77 -11.65 -1.96
N LEU A 85 -8.69 -12.28 -2.45
CA LEU A 85 -7.33 -12.06 -1.92
C LEU A 85 -6.85 -10.63 -2.15
N THR A 86 -7.30 -10.00 -3.24
CA THR A 86 -6.96 -8.60 -3.53
C THR A 86 -7.53 -7.65 -2.47
N TYR A 87 -8.73 -7.94 -1.94
CA TYR A 87 -9.37 -7.10 -0.91
C TYR A 87 -8.75 -7.26 0.47
N ILE A 88 -8.11 -8.40 0.75
CA ILE A 88 -7.37 -8.65 1.99
C ILE A 88 -5.98 -8.00 1.96
N SER A 89 -5.44 -7.73 0.77
CA SER A 89 -4.14 -7.09 0.64
C SER A 89 -4.21 -5.63 1.06
N TYR A 90 -3.64 -5.29 2.23
CA TYR A 90 -3.48 -3.88 2.61
C TYR A 90 -2.52 -3.13 1.66
N ILE A 91 -1.59 -3.83 1.01
CA ILE A 91 -0.66 -3.23 0.04
C ILE A 91 -1.39 -2.81 -1.23
N ARG A 92 -2.50 -3.46 -1.58
CA ARG A 92 -3.40 -3.02 -2.67
C ARG A 92 -3.80 -1.55 -2.49
N TYR A 93 -4.45 -1.24 -1.38
CA TYR A 93 -4.92 0.11 -1.07
C TYR A 93 -3.76 1.10 -0.92
N GLY A 94 -2.63 0.65 -0.37
CA GLY A 94 -1.41 1.45 -0.31
C GLY A 94 -0.85 1.83 -1.68
N PHE A 95 -0.81 0.87 -2.61
CA PHE A 95 -0.32 1.06 -3.98
C PHE A 95 -1.30 1.89 -4.81
N GLU A 96 -2.59 1.58 -4.75
CA GLU A 96 -3.67 2.32 -5.42
C GLU A 96 -3.68 3.80 -4.98
N GLY A 97 -3.69 4.07 -3.68
CA GLY A 97 -3.65 5.44 -3.16
C GLY A 97 -2.35 6.18 -3.50
N ALA A 98 -1.20 5.49 -3.54
CA ALA A 98 0.05 6.08 -4.00
C ALA A 98 -0.02 6.45 -5.49
N MET A 99 -0.60 5.59 -6.34
CA MET A 99 -0.81 5.87 -7.76
C MET A 99 -1.77 7.03 -8.00
N LEU A 100 -2.85 7.11 -7.24
CA LEU A 100 -3.79 8.24 -7.33
C LEU A 100 -3.16 9.56 -6.89
N SER A 101 -2.37 9.56 -5.81
CA SER A 101 -1.70 10.79 -5.34
C SER A 101 -0.72 11.35 -6.38
N VAL A 102 -0.01 10.45 -7.08
CA VAL A 102 1.02 10.83 -8.05
C VAL A 102 0.43 11.10 -9.43
N TYR A 103 -0.46 10.26 -9.95
CA TYR A 103 -0.94 10.31 -11.34
C TYR A 103 -2.40 10.74 -11.50
N GLY A 104 -3.18 10.75 -10.42
CA GLY A 104 -4.60 11.13 -10.44
C GLY A 104 -4.82 12.65 -10.37
N TYR A 105 -6.06 13.05 -10.14
CA TYR A 105 -6.48 14.45 -9.91
C TYR A 105 -5.99 15.41 -11.01
N ASP A 106 -6.33 15.10 -12.26
CA ASP A 106 -6.04 15.95 -13.43
C ASP A 106 -4.59 16.44 -13.55
N ARG A 107 -3.63 15.59 -13.20
CA ARG A 107 -2.20 15.90 -13.34
C ARG A 107 -1.84 16.29 -14.78
N GLU A 108 -1.00 17.31 -14.91
CA GLU A 108 -0.45 17.74 -16.19
C GLU A 108 0.26 16.60 -16.95
N LYS A 109 0.32 16.75 -18.27
CA LYS A 109 0.96 15.76 -19.15
C LYS A 109 2.43 15.57 -18.78
N LEU A 110 2.86 14.31 -18.72
CA LEU A 110 4.25 13.97 -18.44
C LEU A 110 5.15 14.45 -19.58
N LYS A 111 6.37 14.86 -19.24
CA LYS A 111 7.40 15.21 -20.23
C LYS A 111 7.89 13.92 -20.90
N CYS A 112 7.89 13.88 -22.22
CA CYS A 112 8.42 12.76 -23.00
C CYS A 112 9.49 13.29 -23.96
N SER A 113 10.58 12.54 -24.13
CA SER A 113 11.71 12.91 -25.00
C SER A 113 11.58 12.37 -26.43
N VAL A 114 10.51 11.63 -26.73
CA VAL A 114 10.25 10.97 -28.03
C VAL A 114 8.90 11.43 -28.58
N ASP A 115 8.76 11.41 -29.92
CA ASP A 115 7.57 11.91 -30.62
C ASP A 115 6.28 11.16 -30.26
N TYR A 116 6.37 9.84 -30.08
CA TYR A 116 5.25 9.01 -29.64
C TYR A 116 5.43 8.54 -28.20
N CYS A 117 4.50 8.96 -27.33
CA CYS A 117 4.51 8.63 -25.91
C CYS A 117 3.10 8.21 -25.47
N HIS A 118 2.87 6.90 -25.39
CA HIS A 118 1.56 6.32 -25.05
C HIS A 118 1.09 6.81 -23.66
N TYR A 119 1.97 6.81 -22.67
CA TYR A 119 1.66 7.21 -21.29
C TYR A 119 1.87 8.70 -21.01
N ARG A 120 1.83 9.57 -22.03
CA ARG A 120 1.96 11.02 -21.85
C ARG A 120 0.85 11.60 -20.99
N LYS A 121 -0.35 11.04 -21.07
CA LYS A 121 -1.48 11.37 -20.19
C LYS A 121 -1.49 10.42 -18.99
N PRO A 122 -1.37 10.92 -17.75
CA PRO A 122 -1.41 10.09 -16.55
C PRO A 122 -2.66 9.21 -16.44
N SER A 123 -3.82 9.68 -16.91
CA SER A 123 -5.06 8.91 -16.92
C SER A 123 -5.01 7.64 -17.78
N GLN A 124 -4.24 7.63 -18.87
CA GLN A 124 -4.05 6.40 -19.64
C GLN A 124 -3.20 5.38 -18.89
N PHE A 125 -2.22 5.85 -18.12
CA PHE A 125 -1.42 4.97 -17.27
C PHE A 125 -2.25 4.37 -16.13
N LEU A 126 -3.08 5.18 -15.46
CA LEU A 126 -4.01 4.69 -14.44
C LEU A 126 -5.02 3.68 -15.01
N LYS A 127 -5.53 3.92 -16.22
CA LYS A 127 -6.41 2.96 -16.90
C LYS A 127 -5.69 1.64 -17.21
N TYR A 128 -4.45 1.69 -17.67
CA TYR A 128 -3.64 0.49 -17.93
C TYR A 128 -3.40 -0.34 -16.66
N MET A 129 -3.23 0.33 -15.52
CA MET A 129 -3.09 -0.31 -14.20
C MET A 129 -4.43 -0.72 -13.56
N SER A 130 -5.56 -0.59 -14.28
CA SER A 130 -6.92 -0.88 -13.76
C SER A 130 -7.33 -0.03 -12.53
N MET A 131 -6.88 1.23 -12.48
CA MET A 131 -7.07 2.16 -11.34
C MET A 131 -7.79 3.47 -11.73
N ASN A 132 -8.45 3.52 -12.88
CA ASN A 132 -9.09 4.76 -13.35
C ASN A 132 -10.28 5.21 -12.47
N ASP A 133 -11.01 4.24 -11.90
CA ASP A 133 -12.21 4.49 -11.10
C ASP A 133 -11.94 4.36 -9.59
N ALA A 134 -10.66 4.31 -9.22
CA ALA A 134 -10.21 4.19 -7.84
C ALA A 134 -10.44 5.48 -7.03
N ASN A 135 -10.62 5.34 -5.72
CA ASN A 135 -10.89 6.46 -4.83
C ASN A 135 -9.97 6.45 -3.62
N PHE A 136 -9.09 7.46 -3.57
CA PHE A 136 -8.10 7.63 -2.51
C PHE A 136 -8.68 7.63 -1.10
N TRP A 137 -9.89 8.17 -0.89
CA TRP A 137 -10.50 8.20 0.44
C TRP A 137 -10.94 6.82 0.90
N ILE A 138 -11.35 5.96 -0.04
CA ILE A 138 -11.65 4.55 0.25
C ILE A 138 -10.37 3.83 0.67
N ASP A 139 -9.25 4.08 -0.02
CA ASP A 139 -7.94 3.50 0.33
C ASP A 139 -7.49 3.89 1.74
N ILE A 140 -7.58 5.18 2.07
CA ILE A 140 -7.27 5.68 3.42
C ILE A 140 -8.18 5.06 4.48
N GLY A 141 -9.48 4.96 4.19
CA GLY A 141 -10.45 4.32 5.07
C GLY A 141 -10.11 2.84 5.30
N ALA A 142 -9.87 2.09 4.24
CA ALA A 142 -9.51 0.68 4.30
C ALA A 142 -8.22 0.45 5.10
N LEU A 143 -7.15 1.19 4.79
CA LEU A 143 -5.88 1.11 5.51
C LEU A 143 -6.03 1.45 7.00
N THR A 144 -6.88 2.41 7.34
CA THR A 144 -7.17 2.76 8.74
C THR A 144 -7.89 1.63 9.47
N VAL A 145 -8.87 1.00 8.81
CA VAL A 145 -9.56 -0.19 9.33
C VAL A 145 -8.58 -1.34 9.55
N PHE A 146 -7.69 -1.63 8.59
CA PHE A 146 -6.64 -2.63 8.76
C PHE A 146 -5.72 -2.31 9.94
N PHE A 147 -5.29 -1.05 10.07
CA PHE A 147 -4.41 -0.62 11.16
C PHE A 147 -5.05 -0.88 12.53
N ILE A 148 -6.28 -0.41 12.72
CA ILE A 148 -7.01 -0.57 13.98
C ILE A 148 -7.31 -2.06 14.25
N GLY A 149 -7.80 -2.78 13.24
CA GLY A 149 -8.14 -4.20 13.35
C GLY A 149 -6.94 -5.06 13.76
N ILE A 150 -5.81 -4.93 13.07
CA ILE A 150 -4.61 -5.71 13.38
C ILE A 150 -4.05 -5.33 14.75
N ARG A 151 -4.12 -4.06 15.16
CA ARG A 151 -3.69 -3.63 16.51
C ARG A 151 -4.54 -4.23 17.62
N ILE A 152 -5.87 -4.26 17.43
CA ILE A 152 -6.79 -4.90 18.39
C ILE A 152 -6.47 -6.39 18.47
N ILE A 153 -6.32 -7.08 17.34
CA ILE A 153 -5.98 -8.51 17.31
C ILE A 153 -4.62 -8.76 17.99
N SER A 154 -3.61 -7.95 17.68
CA SER A 154 -2.28 -8.05 18.30
C SER A 154 -2.34 -7.88 19.82
N TYR A 155 -3.09 -6.89 20.31
CA TYR A 155 -3.30 -6.69 21.74
C TYR A 155 -4.01 -7.90 22.39
N LEU A 156 -5.07 -8.41 21.76
CA LEU A 156 -5.80 -9.58 22.26
C LEU A 156 -4.89 -10.81 22.34
N VAL A 157 -4.15 -11.11 21.27
CA VAL A 157 -3.21 -12.24 21.21
C VAL A 157 -2.14 -12.12 22.30
N LEU A 158 -1.57 -10.92 22.49
CA LEU A 158 -0.60 -10.67 23.55
C LEU A 158 -1.21 -10.90 24.93
N ARG A 159 -2.43 -10.40 25.16
CA ARG A 159 -3.16 -10.58 26.43
C ARG A 159 -3.47 -12.05 26.70
N PHE A 160 -3.90 -12.81 25.70
CA PHE A 160 -4.15 -14.24 25.82
C PHE A 160 -2.87 -15.00 26.15
N LYS A 161 -1.76 -14.70 25.47
CA LYS A 161 -0.46 -15.33 25.72
C LYS A 161 0.04 -15.07 27.14
N LEU A 162 -0.11 -13.85 27.65
CA LEU A 162 0.28 -13.48 29.02
C LEU A 162 -0.61 -14.14 30.09
N LYS A 163 -1.88 -14.44 29.79
CA LYS A 163 -2.78 -15.13 30.72
C LYS A 163 -2.59 -16.65 30.77
N MET A 164 -2.04 -17.23 29.69
CA MET A 164 -1.76 -18.67 29.60
C MET A 164 -0.37 -19.04 30.16
N MET A 165 0.43 -18.04 30.53
CA MET A 165 1.72 -18.18 31.20
C MET A 165 1.54 -17.98 32.71
#